data_AF-A0A7X9HUP3-F1
#
_entry.id   AF-A0A7X9HUP3-F1
#
_cell.length_a   1.000
_cell.length_b   1.000
_cell.length_c   1.000
_cell.angle_alpha   90.00
_cell.angle_beta   90.00
_cell.angle_gamma   90.00
#
_symmetry.space_group_name_H-M   'P 1'
#
loop_
_entity.id
_entity.type
_entity.pdbx_description
1 polymer ?
#
loop_
_entity_poly.entity_id
_entity_poly.type
_entity_poly.pdbx_seq_one_letter_code
_entity_poly.pdbx_strand_id
1 'polypeptide(L)'
;MDLNPADVYEECGILEIAVRDVHKYFGSEHILKGISFEIYKGEKVGLLGENGSGKTTLFKILAGMESCEEGKASVAGKASILAQIPDYPEHFKVIDVLKTSFEKLYKIKHEMAVLEEKMEVFNTQPNSCLQNIIKVYGALQVEFETMGGYNIDSDMAKVCNGLGIDKNIQEKPFRLLSGGEKTRVNLAGIILEKPEILLLDEPTNHLDINMIEWLEEYLMQYKGTVLVISHDRYFLDRVVQRVIEIVDGKAEFYEGNYSYYVKEKENRYLQKLQQYEQEQKKIKQLLETSRRMHQWASAADNPSLHRRAFAIEKRIERMEKTEKPRTEKNIKIGFKGIKFGGKEVITLKGISKSYNSRCIINDISLKVEKGDRIAL
;
A
#
# COMPACT_ATOMS: atom_id res chain seq x y z
N MET A 1 29.27 -35.09 2.51
CA MET A 1 29.25 -33.68 2.94
C MET A 1 27.85 -33.46 3.48
N ASP A 2 27.68 -33.75 4.76
CA ASP A 2 26.42 -33.58 5.45
C ASP A 2 26.24 -32.08 5.66
N LEU A 3 25.27 -31.50 4.94
CA LEU A 3 24.83 -30.13 5.15
C LEU A 3 24.20 -30.07 6.54
N ASN A 4 24.77 -29.22 7.38
CA ASN A 4 24.26 -28.93 8.71
C ASN A 4 22.84 -28.34 8.56
N PRO A 5 21.81 -28.88 9.21
CA PRO A 5 20.45 -28.34 9.10
C PRO A 5 20.32 -26.89 9.58
N ALA A 6 21.32 -26.34 10.27
CA ALA A 6 21.40 -24.92 10.60
C ALA A 6 21.70 -24.01 9.39
N ASP A 7 22.40 -24.50 8.37
CA ASP A 7 22.78 -23.71 7.18
C ASP A 7 21.60 -23.58 6.18
N VAL A 8 20.51 -24.31 6.40
CA VAL A 8 19.26 -24.20 5.63
C VAL A 8 18.33 -23.13 6.21
N TYR A 9 18.59 -22.63 7.43
CA TYR A 9 17.78 -21.58 8.07
C TYR A 9 18.30 -20.16 7.79
N GLU A 10 19.43 -19.99 7.10
CA GLU A 10 20.00 -18.66 6.78
C GLU A 10 19.32 -17.97 5.58
N GLU A 11 18.46 -18.64 4.82
CA GLU A 11 17.74 -18.03 3.67
C GLU A 11 16.27 -17.66 3.96
N CYS A 12 15.71 -18.04 5.12
CA CYS A 12 14.38 -17.55 5.50
C CYS A 12 14.51 -16.17 6.16
N GLY A 13 14.17 -15.12 5.41
CA GLY A 13 14.08 -13.76 5.94
C GLY A 13 13.26 -13.69 7.25
N ILE A 14 13.50 -12.68 8.06
CA ILE A 14 12.76 -12.48 9.31
C ILE A 14 11.30 -12.13 8.95
N LEU A 15 10.35 -13.00 9.33
CA LEU A 15 8.93 -12.78 9.09
C LEU A 15 8.41 -11.60 9.94
N GLU A 16 7.91 -10.55 9.29
CA GLU A 16 7.43 -9.35 9.97
C GLU A 16 5.91 -9.22 9.96
N ILE A 17 5.25 -9.59 8.86
CA ILE A 17 3.78 -9.63 8.77
C ILE A 17 3.35 -11.02 8.35
N ALA A 18 2.46 -11.62 9.12
CA ALA A 18 1.82 -12.88 8.76
C ALA A 18 0.31 -12.73 8.85
N VAL A 19 -0.36 -12.98 7.73
CA VAL A 19 -1.81 -13.03 7.61
C VAL A 19 -2.17 -14.47 7.27
N ARG A 20 -2.98 -15.11 8.10
CA ARG A 20 -3.35 -16.52 7.96
C ARG A 20 -4.85 -16.68 8.03
N ASP A 21 -5.41 -17.13 6.92
CA ASP A 21 -6.82 -17.46 6.72
C ASP A 21 -7.77 -16.36 7.23
N VAL A 22 -7.43 -15.10 6.96
CA VAL A 22 -8.19 -13.96 7.50
C VAL A 22 -9.49 -13.80 6.74
N HIS A 23 -10.59 -13.82 7.49
CA HIS A 23 -11.93 -13.53 7.02
C HIS A 23 -12.43 -12.21 7.58
N LYS A 24 -13.06 -11.40 6.72
CA LYS A 24 -13.71 -10.16 7.13
C LYS A 24 -15.06 -9.96 6.48
N TYR A 25 -16.07 -9.72 7.31
CA TYR A 25 -17.43 -9.43 6.91
C TYR A 25 -17.81 -7.98 7.21
N PHE A 26 -18.53 -7.34 6.30
CA PHE A 26 -19.25 -6.09 6.54
C PHE A 26 -20.72 -6.29 6.23
N GLY A 27 -21.54 -6.35 7.29
CA GLY A 27 -22.94 -6.74 7.14
C GLY A 27 -23.06 -8.15 6.56
N SER A 28 -23.69 -8.27 5.38
CA SER A 28 -23.82 -9.55 4.66
C SER A 28 -22.71 -9.78 3.62
N GLU A 29 -21.82 -8.81 3.39
CA GLU A 29 -20.76 -8.94 2.40
C GLU A 29 -19.49 -9.53 3.00
N HIS A 30 -18.98 -10.59 2.38
CA HIS A 30 -17.74 -11.26 2.73
C HIS A 30 -16.60 -10.67 1.90
N ILE A 31 -15.89 -9.68 2.46
CA ILE A 31 -14.89 -8.86 1.74
C ILE A 31 -13.56 -9.61 1.63
N LEU A 32 -13.00 -10.08 2.75
CA LEU A 32 -11.78 -10.88 2.79
C LEU A 32 -12.18 -12.34 3.03
N LYS A 33 -11.80 -13.26 2.14
CA LYS A 33 -12.28 -14.64 2.09
C LYS A 33 -11.15 -15.66 2.27
N GLY A 34 -10.53 -15.68 3.45
CA GLY A 34 -9.43 -16.59 3.76
C GLY A 34 -8.11 -16.10 3.17
N ILE A 35 -7.84 -14.80 3.33
CA ILE A 35 -6.59 -14.21 2.83
C ILE A 35 -5.43 -14.75 3.66
N SER A 36 -4.41 -15.26 2.97
CA SER A 36 -3.17 -15.71 3.58
C SER A 36 -1.97 -15.16 2.83
N PHE A 37 -1.06 -14.50 3.53
CA PHE A 37 0.23 -14.06 2.99
C PHE A 37 1.23 -13.79 4.10
N GLU A 38 2.51 -13.81 3.72
CA GLU A 38 3.64 -13.51 4.59
C GLU A 38 4.49 -12.42 3.92
N ILE A 39 4.98 -11.47 4.72
CA ILE A 39 5.90 -10.41 4.30
C ILE A 39 7.11 -10.44 5.22
N TYR A 40 8.27 -10.43 4.61
CA TYR A 40 9.55 -10.51 5.29
C TYR A 40 10.16 -9.13 5.51
N LYS A 41 11.07 -9.05 6.47
CA LYS A 41 11.76 -7.83 6.87
C LYS A 41 12.46 -7.15 5.70
N GLY A 42 12.18 -5.86 5.51
CA GLY A 42 12.78 -5.01 4.48
C GLY A 42 12.11 -5.12 3.11
N GLU A 43 11.08 -5.96 2.97
CA GLU A 43 10.34 -6.07 1.72
C GLU A 43 9.56 -4.79 1.42
N LYS A 44 9.47 -4.46 0.13
CA LYS A 44 8.66 -3.35 -0.39
C LYS A 44 7.57 -3.94 -1.24
N VAL A 45 6.36 -3.96 -0.70
CA VAL A 45 5.23 -4.71 -1.22
C VAL A 45 4.10 -3.77 -1.64
N GLY A 46 3.58 -3.96 -2.83
CA GLY A 46 2.42 -3.25 -3.35
C GLY A 46 1.16 -4.08 -3.14
N LEU A 47 0.11 -3.49 -2.57
CA LEU A 47 -1.19 -4.13 -2.38
C LEU A 47 -2.19 -3.57 -3.40
N LEU A 48 -2.58 -4.41 -4.35
CA LEU A 48 -3.49 -4.07 -5.44
C LEU A 48 -4.83 -4.82 -5.33
N GLY A 49 -5.80 -4.41 -6.14
CA GLY A 49 -7.12 -5.02 -6.23
C GLY A 49 -8.19 -3.98 -6.55
N GLU A 50 -9.38 -4.43 -6.90
CA GLU A 50 -10.50 -3.55 -7.25
C GLU A 50 -10.95 -2.66 -6.07
N ASN A 51 -11.68 -1.59 -6.38
CA ASN A 51 -12.30 -0.77 -5.33
C ASN A 51 -13.33 -1.60 -4.58
N GLY A 52 -13.25 -1.60 -3.24
CA GLY A 52 -14.07 -2.47 -2.41
C GLY A 52 -13.53 -3.89 -2.20
N SER A 53 -12.33 -4.22 -2.71
CA SER A 53 -11.69 -5.52 -2.45
C SER A 53 -11.20 -5.70 -1.00
N GLY A 54 -11.25 -4.64 -0.18
CA GLY A 54 -10.87 -4.69 1.23
C GLY A 54 -9.40 -4.34 1.54
N LYS A 55 -8.68 -3.67 0.63
CA LYS A 55 -7.28 -3.22 0.86
C LYS A 55 -7.12 -2.36 2.12
N THR A 56 -7.87 -1.26 2.22
CA THR A 56 -7.85 -0.38 3.40
C THR A 56 -8.31 -1.11 4.67
N THR A 57 -9.29 -2.02 4.55
CA THR A 57 -9.73 -2.87 5.66
C THR A 57 -8.58 -3.77 6.16
N LEU A 58 -7.85 -4.41 5.25
CA LEU A 58 -6.69 -5.21 5.60
C LEU A 58 -5.61 -4.38 6.30
N PHE A 59 -5.36 -3.16 5.84
CA PHE A 59 -4.44 -2.22 6.51
C PHE A 59 -4.87 -1.90 7.94
N LYS A 60 -6.16 -1.64 8.16
CA LYS A 60 -6.69 -1.41 9.51
C LYS A 60 -6.58 -2.65 10.41
N ILE A 61 -6.76 -3.85 9.86
CA ILE A 61 -6.55 -5.11 10.60
C ILE A 61 -5.07 -5.24 10.99
N LEU A 62 -4.14 -5.00 10.06
CA LEU A 62 -2.70 -5.03 10.32
C LEU A 62 -2.26 -3.97 11.35
N ALA A 63 -2.89 -2.80 11.34
CA ALA A 63 -2.65 -1.74 12.31
C ALA A 63 -3.33 -1.98 13.68
N GLY A 64 -4.10 -3.07 13.84
CA GLY A 64 -4.83 -3.38 15.07
C GLY A 64 -6.05 -2.49 15.32
N MET A 65 -6.50 -1.73 14.32
CA MET A 65 -7.66 -0.83 14.40
C MET A 65 -8.99 -1.54 14.15
N GLU A 66 -8.98 -2.67 13.44
CA GLU A 66 -10.15 -3.52 13.19
C GLU A 66 -9.81 -4.99 13.50
N SER A 67 -10.79 -5.75 14.00
CA SER A 67 -10.66 -7.19 14.19
C SER A 67 -11.14 -7.98 12.96
N CYS A 68 -10.64 -9.20 12.78
CA CYS A 68 -11.20 -10.19 11.86
C CYS A 68 -12.11 -11.17 12.61
N GLU A 69 -13.06 -11.79 11.91
CA GLU A 69 -13.95 -12.79 12.51
C GLU A 69 -13.30 -14.19 12.54
N GLU A 70 -12.50 -14.53 11.54
CA GLU A 70 -11.73 -15.77 11.48
C GLU A 70 -10.30 -15.50 11.00
N GLY A 71 -9.40 -16.44 11.28
CA GLY A 71 -7.97 -16.33 10.99
C GLY A 71 -7.20 -15.47 11.99
N LYS A 72 -5.96 -15.14 11.62
CA LYS A 72 -5.07 -14.31 12.44
C LYS A 72 -4.16 -13.44 11.57
N ALA A 73 -4.08 -12.16 11.91
CA ALA A 73 -3.05 -11.25 11.45
C ALA A 73 -2.08 -10.97 12.60
N SER A 74 -0.77 -11.10 12.35
CA SER A 74 0.28 -10.78 13.33
C SER A 74 1.35 -9.92 12.68
N VAL A 75 1.79 -8.91 13.43
CA VAL A 75 2.84 -7.97 13.06
C VAL A 75 3.92 -8.03 14.14
N ALA A 76 5.16 -8.37 13.76
CA ALA A 76 6.26 -8.67 14.68
C ALA A 76 7.04 -7.42 15.15
N GLY A 77 6.53 -6.22 14.85
CA GLY A 77 7.20 -4.95 15.12
C GLY A 77 6.22 -3.79 15.25
N LYS A 78 6.74 -2.55 15.37
CA LYS A 78 5.90 -1.35 15.40
C LYS A 78 5.53 -0.96 13.96
N ALA A 79 4.27 -1.18 13.60
CA ALA A 79 3.69 -0.67 12.36
C ALA A 79 3.07 0.70 12.59
N SER A 80 3.45 1.68 11.76
CA SER A 80 2.72 2.94 11.66
C SER A 80 1.98 2.98 10.32
N ILE A 81 0.72 3.37 10.39
CA ILE A 81 -0.17 3.49 9.24
C ILE A 81 -0.38 4.96 8.92
N LEU A 82 -0.34 5.31 7.63
CA LEU A 82 -0.91 6.56 7.12
C LEU A 82 -2.45 6.44 7.18
N ALA A 83 -2.99 6.44 8.39
CA ALA A 83 -4.43 6.43 8.66
C ALA A 83 -4.93 7.86 8.91
N GLN A 84 -6.25 7.96 9.12
CA GLN A 84 -6.99 9.22 9.34
C GLN A 84 -6.19 10.23 10.17
N ILE A 85 -6.18 11.47 9.68
CA ILE A 85 -5.51 12.61 10.29
C ILE A 85 -5.90 12.69 11.78
N PRO A 86 -4.93 12.59 12.72
CA PRO A 86 -5.24 12.71 14.13
C PRO A 86 -5.82 14.09 14.46
N ASP A 87 -6.74 14.13 15.42
CA ASP A 87 -7.25 15.39 15.94
C ASP A 87 -6.23 16.00 16.92
N TYR A 88 -5.59 17.08 16.48
CA TYR A 88 -4.67 17.85 17.31
C TYR A 88 -5.40 19.01 18.03
N PRO A 89 -4.90 19.43 19.22
CA PRO A 89 -5.42 20.60 19.93
C PRO A 89 -5.42 21.86 19.05
N GLU A 90 -6.34 22.80 19.30
CA GLU A 90 -6.55 23.94 18.39
C GLU A 90 -5.31 24.84 18.21
N HIS A 91 -4.46 24.90 19.23
CA HIS A 91 -3.27 25.74 19.27
C HIS A 91 -2.04 25.10 18.62
N PHE A 92 -2.11 23.82 18.22
CA PHE A 92 -0.97 23.15 17.61
C PHE A 92 -0.66 23.74 16.23
N LYS A 93 0.59 24.18 16.07
CA LYS A 93 1.15 24.47 14.75
C LYS A 93 1.62 23.19 14.10
N VAL A 94 1.86 23.25 12.79
CA VAL A 94 2.43 22.13 12.03
C VAL A 94 3.76 21.66 12.63
N ILE A 95 4.63 22.59 13.02
CA ILE A 95 5.91 22.23 13.66
C ILE A 95 5.71 21.49 14.99
N ASP A 96 4.67 21.83 15.76
CA ASP A 96 4.39 21.15 17.03
C ASP A 96 3.91 19.73 16.78
N VAL A 97 3.10 19.54 15.73
CA VAL A 97 2.68 18.20 15.25
C VAL A 97 3.91 17.35 14.88
N LEU A 98 4.83 17.87 14.07
CA LEU A 98 6.03 17.11 13.66
C LEU A 98 6.95 16.79 14.84
N LYS A 99 7.03 17.67 15.84
CA LYS A 99 7.78 17.43 17.07
C LYS A 99 7.23 16.27 17.89
N THR A 100 5.94 15.93 17.77
CA THR A 100 5.37 14.77 18.47
C THR A 100 6.04 13.45 18.06
N SER A 101 6.52 13.33 16.81
CA SER A 101 7.29 12.17 16.33
C SER A 101 8.58 11.94 17.10
N PHE A 102 9.08 12.96 17.82
CA PHE A 102 10.31 12.92 18.59
C PHE A 102 10.09 12.91 20.12
N GLU A 103 8.86 12.72 20.60
CA GLU A 103 8.56 12.75 22.04
C GLU A 103 9.46 11.81 22.86
N LYS A 104 9.72 10.60 22.36
CA LYS A 104 10.60 9.64 23.05
C LYS A 104 12.04 10.17 23.16
N LEU A 105 12.56 10.78 22.09
CA LEU A 105 13.89 11.39 22.09
C LEU A 105 13.97 12.58 23.05
N TYR A 106 12.93 13.43 23.10
CA TYR A 106 12.88 14.53 24.05
C TYR A 106 12.82 14.05 25.51
N LYS A 107 12.10 12.96 25.79
CA LYS A 107 12.10 12.33 27.12
C LYS A 107 13.48 11.82 27.51
N ILE A 108 14.14 11.06 26.63
CA ILE A 108 15.51 10.56 26.88
C ILE A 108 16.47 11.74 27.13
N LYS A 109 16.42 12.78 26.29
CA LYS A 109 17.25 13.99 26.45
C LYS A 109 17.02 14.69 27.79
N HIS A 110 15.76 14.78 28.23
CA HIS A 110 15.43 15.37 29.52
C HIS A 110 15.92 14.50 30.69
N GLU A 111 15.74 13.19 30.62
CA GLU A 111 16.26 12.25 31.63
C GLU A 111 17.78 12.31 31.73
N MET A 112 18.48 12.41 30.60
CA MET A 112 19.94 12.61 30.56
C MET A 112 20.34 13.90 31.29
N ALA A 113 19.66 15.03 31.05
CA ALA A 113 19.93 16.29 31.74
C ALA A 113 19.71 16.20 33.26
N VAL A 114 18.65 15.51 33.69
CA VAL A 114 18.39 15.26 35.12
C VAL A 114 19.48 14.38 35.75
N LEU A 115 20.01 13.40 35.02
CA LEU A 115 21.13 12.59 35.49
C LEU A 115 22.42 13.39 35.56
N GLU A 116 22.68 14.30 34.63
CA GLU A 116 23.83 15.23 34.65
C GLU A 116 23.81 16.10 35.91
N GLU A 117 22.66 16.71 36.24
CA GLU A 117 22.49 17.48 37.49
C GLU A 117 22.75 16.61 38.74
N LYS A 118 22.25 15.37 38.75
CA LYS A 118 22.51 14.44 39.87
C LYS A 118 23.98 14.06 39.98
N MET A 119 24.69 13.87 38.87
CA MET A 119 26.13 13.58 38.91
C MET A 119 26.91 14.74 39.53
N GLU A 120 26.55 15.99 39.22
CA GLU A 120 27.20 17.17 39.79
C GLU A 120 27.06 17.23 41.32
N VAL A 121 25.90 16.85 41.86
CA VAL A 121 25.64 16.80 43.31
C VAL A 121 26.44 15.71 44.02
N PHE A 122 26.58 14.52 43.41
CA PHE A 122 27.28 13.37 44.02
C PHE A 122 28.79 13.34 43.76
N ASN A 123 29.36 14.36 43.10
CA ASN A 123 30.77 14.41 42.70
C ASN A 123 31.78 14.54 43.86
N THR A 124 31.31 14.59 45.11
CA THR A 124 32.14 14.79 46.29
C THR A 124 32.78 13.52 46.84
N GLN A 125 32.21 12.32 46.61
CA GLN A 125 32.85 11.03 46.94
C GLN A 125 32.35 9.88 46.03
N PRO A 126 33.20 8.94 45.62
CA PRO A 126 32.77 7.75 44.87
C PRO A 126 31.88 6.86 45.75
N ASN A 127 30.58 6.90 45.47
CA ASN A 127 29.58 6.04 46.08
C ASN A 127 28.92 5.14 45.02
N SER A 128 28.32 4.02 45.45
CA SER A 128 27.62 3.07 44.56
C SER A 128 26.50 3.73 43.75
N CYS A 129 25.92 4.82 44.27
CA CYS A 129 24.90 5.61 43.57
C CYS A 129 25.46 6.30 42.32
N LEU A 130 26.64 6.92 42.39
CA LEU A 130 27.29 7.58 41.25
C LEU A 130 27.61 6.59 40.13
N GLN A 131 28.10 5.39 40.47
CA GLN A 131 28.36 4.34 39.48
C GLN A 131 27.08 3.90 38.75
N ASN A 132 25.96 3.76 39.48
CA ASN A 132 24.67 3.44 38.87
C ASN A 132 24.18 4.57 37.95
N ILE A 133 24.32 5.84 38.36
CA ILE A 133 23.92 7.00 37.54
C ILE A 133 24.72 7.04 36.23
N ILE A 134 26.04 6.85 36.27
CA ILE A 134 26.90 6.78 35.08
C ILE A 134 26.46 5.64 34.15
N LYS A 135 26.15 4.46 34.71
CA LYS A 135 25.71 3.31 33.92
C LYS A 135 24.37 3.58 33.19
N VAL A 136 23.39 4.16 33.90
CA VAL A 136 22.09 4.50 33.31
C VAL A 136 22.25 5.59 32.25
N TYR A 137 23.04 6.63 32.53
CA TYR A 137 23.33 7.69 31.56
C TYR A 137 23.97 7.13 30.29
N GLY A 138 24.98 6.26 30.42
CA GLY A 138 25.62 5.62 29.27
C GLY A 138 24.64 4.80 28.43
N ALA A 139 23.71 4.06 29.06
CA ALA A 139 22.68 3.32 28.34
C ALA A 139 21.71 4.26 27.60
N LEU A 140 21.24 5.33 28.25
CA LEU A 140 20.36 6.33 27.64
C LEU A 140 21.05 7.09 26.50
N GLN A 141 22.35 7.38 26.62
CA GLN A 141 23.14 8.04 25.58
C GLN A 141 23.23 7.16 24.32
N VAL A 142 23.51 5.86 24.49
CA VAL A 142 23.52 4.89 23.37
C VAL A 142 22.14 4.77 22.73
N GLU A 143 21.07 4.71 23.52
CA GLU A 143 19.71 4.68 22.99
C GLU A 143 19.38 5.97 22.22
N PHE A 144 19.73 7.13 22.77
CA PHE A 144 19.52 8.43 22.14
C PHE A 144 20.26 8.54 20.79
N GLU A 145 21.52 8.09 20.74
CA GLU A 145 22.32 8.08 19.52
C GLU A 145 21.74 7.12 18.48
N THR A 146 21.38 5.90 18.88
CA THR A 146 20.82 4.87 17.99
C THR A 146 19.50 5.32 17.37
N MET A 147 18.67 6.03 18.14
CA MET A 147 17.42 6.62 17.66
C MET A 147 17.62 7.90 16.82
N GLY A 148 18.86 8.36 16.63
CA GLY A 148 19.20 9.53 15.83
C GLY A 148 18.94 10.87 16.51
N GLY A 149 19.01 10.92 17.85
CA GLY A 149 18.71 12.10 18.65
C GLY A 149 19.52 13.37 18.31
N TYR A 150 20.72 13.21 17.76
CA TYR A 150 21.54 14.34 17.28
C TYR A 150 21.13 14.88 15.91
N ASN A 151 20.34 14.12 15.15
CA ASN A 151 19.95 14.46 13.79
C ASN A 151 18.54 15.04 13.68
N ILE A 152 17.81 15.23 14.79
CA ILE A 152 16.39 15.67 14.83
C ILE A 152 16.13 16.86 13.90
N ASP A 153 16.88 17.95 14.07
CA ASP A 153 16.67 19.17 13.27
C ASP A 153 16.97 18.95 11.78
N SER A 154 17.99 18.13 11.49
CA SER A 154 18.40 17.83 10.11
C SER A 154 17.41 16.90 9.41
N ASP A 155 16.89 15.90 10.11
CA ASP A 155 15.91 14.94 9.59
C ASP A 155 14.57 15.65 9.37
N MET A 156 14.14 16.47 10.33
CA MET A 156 12.96 17.32 10.20
C MET A 156 13.09 18.25 8.99
N ALA A 157 14.23 18.94 8.82
CA ALA A 157 14.44 19.82 7.68
C ALA A 157 14.42 19.07 6.34
N LYS A 158 15.05 17.89 6.25
CA LYS A 158 15.05 17.06 5.03
C LYS A 158 13.62 16.64 4.64
N VAL A 159 12.85 16.11 5.60
CA VAL A 159 11.48 15.64 5.34
C VAL A 159 10.56 16.80 5.01
N CYS A 160 10.66 17.92 5.73
CA CYS A 160 9.87 19.13 5.43
C CYS A 160 10.17 19.67 4.03
N ASN A 161 11.44 19.76 3.63
CA ASN A 161 11.81 20.24 2.31
C ASN A 161 11.33 19.28 1.21
N GLY A 162 11.49 17.97 1.40
CA GLY A 162 11.07 16.94 0.44
C GLY A 162 9.56 16.91 0.19
N LEU A 163 8.75 17.15 1.23
CA LEU A 163 7.29 17.20 1.14
C LEU A 163 6.73 18.62 0.91
N GLY A 164 7.60 19.61 0.65
CA GLY A 164 7.25 21.02 0.46
C GLY A 164 6.45 21.63 1.62
N ILE A 165 6.84 21.30 2.85
CA ILE A 165 6.38 21.91 4.10
C ILE A 165 7.36 23.03 4.45
N ASP A 166 7.19 24.17 3.80
CA ASP A 166 8.02 25.36 4.02
C ASP A 166 7.81 25.98 5.41
N LYS A 167 8.66 26.95 5.78
CA LYS A 167 8.55 27.63 7.09
C LYS A 167 7.19 28.30 7.31
N ASN A 168 6.54 28.76 6.25
CA ASN A 168 5.22 29.38 6.36
C ASN A 168 4.16 28.34 6.74
N ILE A 169 4.16 27.16 6.10
CA ILE A 169 3.30 26.05 6.48
C ILE A 169 3.62 25.56 7.90
N GLN A 170 4.90 25.46 8.26
CA GLN A 170 5.33 25.00 9.60
C GLN A 170 4.76 25.87 10.74
N GLU A 171 4.64 27.18 10.53
CA GLU A 171 4.15 28.12 11.54
C GLU A 171 2.62 28.23 11.58
N LYS A 172 1.91 27.72 10.56
CA LYS A 172 0.45 27.77 10.51
C LYS A 172 -0.17 26.83 11.56
N PRO A 173 -1.33 27.20 12.13
CA PRO A 173 -2.18 26.29 12.87
C PRO A 173 -2.58 25.08 12.02
N PHE A 174 -2.39 23.87 12.53
CA PHE A 174 -2.64 22.63 11.79
C PHE A 174 -4.08 22.53 11.25
N ARG A 175 -5.05 23.05 12.01
CA ARG A 175 -6.48 23.00 11.63
C ARG A 175 -6.82 23.79 10.37
N LEU A 176 -6.08 24.86 10.09
CA LEU A 176 -6.29 25.75 8.94
C LEU A 176 -5.71 25.21 7.63
N LEU A 177 -4.97 24.10 7.69
CA LEU A 177 -4.45 23.45 6.50
C LEU A 177 -5.57 22.83 5.65
N SER A 178 -5.37 22.84 4.33
CA SER A 178 -6.17 22.06 3.39
C SER A 178 -6.02 20.56 3.64
N GLY A 179 -6.96 19.75 3.16
CA GLY A 179 -6.90 18.28 3.31
C GLY A 179 -5.58 17.68 2.80
N GLY A 180 -5.12 18.11 1.62
CA GLY A 180 -3.84 17.66 1.05
C GLY A 180 -2.62 18.11 1.86
N GLU A 181 -2.61 19.34 2.39
CA GLU A 181 -1.55 19.79 3.30
C GLU A 181 -1.53 18.97 4.60
N LYS A 182 -2.69 18.63 5.16
CA LYS A 182 -2.76 17.77 6.35
C LYS A 182 -2.23 16.37 6.07
N THR A 183 -2.57 15.78 4.93
CA THR A 183 -2.03 14.48 4.50
C THR A 183 -0.51 14.53 4.39
N ARG A 184 0.06 15.59 3.79
CA ARG A 184 1.51 15.78 3.71
C ARG A 184 2.19 15.88 5.07
N VAL A 185 1.61 16.63 6.00
CA VAL A 185 2.14 16.74 7.37
C VAL A 185 2.06 15.40 8.12
N ASN A 186 0.98 14.63 7.93
CA ASN A 186 0.84 13.31 8.53
C ASN A 186 1.89 12.33 7.97
N LEU A 187 2.07 12.31 6.65
CA LEU A 187 3.12 11.53 6.00
C LEU A 187 4.51 11.90 6.53
N ALA A 188 4.80 13.20 6.68
CA ALA A 188 6.04 13.68 7.29
C ALA A 188 6.21 13.15 8.73
N GLY A 189 5.16 13.22 9.55
CA GLY A 189 5.17 12.73 10.94
C GLY A 189 5.50 11.24 11.04
N ILE A 190 4.88 10.40 10.20
CA ILE A 190 5.12 8.95 10.16
C ILE A 190 6.54 8.63 9.68
N ILE A 191 7.02 9.35 8.66
CA ILE A 191 8.38 9.21 8.16
C ILE A 191 9.41 9.55 9.24
N LEU A 192 9.18 10.63 10.01
CA LEU A 192 10.06 11.06 11.11
C LEU A 192 10.05 10.11 12.30
N GLU A 193 8.94 9.38 12.51
CA GLU A 193 8.85 8.35 13.55
C GLU A 193 9.75 7.13 13.28
N LYS A 194 10.12 6.89 12.00
CA LYS A 194 10.97 5.78 11.54
C LYS A 194 10.51 4.39 12.06
N PRO A 195 9.24 3.99 11.84
CA PRO A 195 8.73 2.69 12.28
C PRO A 195 9.40 1.50 11.58
N GLU A 196 9.34 0.29 12.14
CA GLU A 196 9.90 -0.88 11.44
C GLU A 196 9.09 -1.23 10.19
N ILE A 197 7.78 -0.94 10.22
CA ILE A 197 6.83 -1.25 9.15
C ILE A 197 6.05 0.02 8.81
N LEU A 198 6.04 0.38 7.53
CA LEU A 198 5.24 1.47 6.97
C LEU A 198 4.04 0.91 6.20
N LEU A 199 2.83 1.29 6.61
CA LEU A 199 1.60 1.02 5.88
C LEU A 199 1.10 2.33 5.23
N LEU A 200 1.23 2.45 3.92
CA LEU A 200 0.91 3.67 3.17
C LEU A 200 -0.32 3.48 2.29
N ASP A 201 -1.44 4.13 2.61
CA ASP A 201 -2.67 4.07 1.81
C ASP A 201 -2.75 5.33 0.92
N GLU A 202 -2.60 5.14 -0.39
CA GLU A 202 -2.54 6.17 -1.43
C GLU A 202 -1.62 7.38 -1.09
N PRO A 203 -0.32 7.13 -0.81
CA PRO A 203 0.59 8.18 -0.34
C PRO A 203 0.93 9.23 -1.40
N THR A 204 0.74 8.93 -2.69
CA THR A 204 0.99 9.85 -3.80
C THR A 204 -0.15 10.84 -4.01
N ASN A 205 -1.30 10.65 -3.37
CA ASN A 205 -2.41 11.58 -3.47
C ASN A 205 -2.03 12.94 -2.88
N HIS A 206 -2.34 14.00 -3.60
CA HIS A 206 -2.05 15.39 -3.21
C HIS A 206 -0.55 15.76 -3.15
N LEU A 207 0.33 14.93 -3.71
CA LEU A 207 1.74 15.26 -3.93
C LEU A 207 1.95 15.77 -5.35
N ASP A 208 2.89 16.70 -5.52
CA ASP A 208 3.39 17.08 -6.84
C ASP A 208 4.50 16.11 -7.29
N ILE A 209 4.95 16.26 -8.54
CA ILE A 209 5.95 15.36 -9.13
C ILE A 209 7.25 15.34 -8.33
N ASN A 210 7.72 16.49 -7.85
CA ASN A 210 8.97 16.58 -7.10
C ASN A 210 8.85 15.88 -5.73
N MET A 211 7.70 16.03 -5.06
CA MET A 211 7.41 15.36 -3.79
C MET A 211 7.28 13.85 -3.98
N ILE A 212 6.69 13.40 -5.10
CA ILE A 212 6.60 11.97 -5.43
C ILE A 212 8.00 11.40 -5.65
N GLU A 213 8.83 12.05 -6.45
CA GLU A 213 10.22 11.61 -6.70
C GLU A 213 11.03 11.53 -5.38
N TRP A 214 10.91 12.54 -4.51
CA TRP A 214 11.55 12.50 -3.20
C TRP A 214 11.04 11.34 -2.33
N LEU A 215 9.73 11.08 -2.32
CA LEU A 215 9.14 9.98 -1.57
C LEU A 215 9.60 8.62 -2.10
N GLU A 216 9.69 8.46 -3.43
CA GLU A 216 10.24 7.26 -4.06
C GLU A 216 11.67 7.00 -3.60
N GLU A 217 12.54 8.01 -3.68
CA GLU A 217 13.94 7.91 -3.25
C GLU A 217 14.05 7.57 -1.75
N TYR A 218 13.24 8.21 -0.91
CA TYR A 218 13.19 7.94 0.52
C TYR A 218 12.79 6.49 0.79
N LEU A 219 11.69 6.02 0.18
CA LEU A 219 11.19 4.66 0.38
C LEU A 219 12.15 3.61 -0.16
N MET A 220 12.84 3.87 -1.27
CA MET A 220 13.87 2.96 -1.79
C MET A 220 15.02 2.73 -0.79
N GLN A 221 15.45 3.80 -0.10
CA GLN A 221 16.52 3.74 0.92
C GLN A 221 16.01 3.27 2.29
N TYR A 222 14.70 3.14 2.46
CA TYR A 222 14.11 2.69 3.70
C TYR A 222 14.51 1.24 4.01
N LYS A 223 15.03 1.05 5.23
CA LYS A 223 15.48 -0.26 5.73
C LYS A 223 14.36 -1.12 6.32
N GLY A 224 13.26 -0.49 6.73
CA GLY A 224 12.08 -1.19 7.21
C GLY A 224 11.24 -1.77 6.07
N THR A 225 10.20 -2.49 6.45
CA THR A 225 9.23 -3.05 5.50
C THR A 225 8.23 -1.98 5.09
N VAL A 226 7.88 -1.94 3.80
CA VAL A 226 6.92 -0.99 3.25
C VAL A 226 5.79 -1.78 2.59
N LEU A 227 4.56 -1.57 3.03
CA LEU A 227 3.37 -2.05 2.36
C LEU A 227 2.59 -0.83 1.85
N VAL A 228 2.36 -0.75 0.55
CA VAL A 228 1.75 0.42 -0.09
C VAL A 228 0.54 0.04 -0.93
N ILE A 229 -0.56 0.77 -0.75
CA ILE A 229 -1.69 0.79 -1.66
C ILE A 229 -1.53 2.06 -2.50
N SER A 230 -1.46 1.93 -3.83
CA SER A 230 -1.43 3.08 -4.72
C SER A 230 -2.06 2.74 -6.06
N HIS A 231 -2.68 3.74 -6.67
CA HIS A 231 -3.07 3.72 -8.07
C HIS A 231 -1.99 4.26 -9.02
N ASP A 232 -0.89 4.81 -8.49
CA ASP A 232 0.22 5.34 -9.29
C ASP A 232 1.16 4.20 -9.74
N ARG A 233 1.14 3.96 -11.05
CA ARG A 233 1.89 2.88 -11.70
C ARG A 233 3.39 3.13 -11.68
N TYR A 234 3.83 4.39 -11.82
CA TYR A 234 5.26 4.72 -11.88
C TYR A 234 5.88 4.60 -10.50
N PHE A 235 5.16 5.09 -9.48
CA PHE A 235 5.54 4.94 -8.08
C PHE A 235 5.69 3.46 -7.68
N LEU A 236 4.70 2.64 -8.00
CA LEU A 236 4.77 1.19 -7.73
C LEU A 236 5.91 0.52 -8.49
N ASP A 237 6.16 0.90 -9.74
CA ASP A 237 7.23 0.30 -10.54
C ASP A 237 8.63 0.57 -9.97
N ARG A 238 8.82 1.74 -9.34
CA ARG A 238 10.10 2.16 -8.74
C ARG A 238 10.31 1.63 -7.33
N VAL A 239 9.27 1.65 -6.50
CA VAL A 239 9.40 1.36 -5.06
C VAL A 239 9.19 -0.11 -4.74
N VAL A 240 8.23 -0.75 -5.40
CA VAL A 240 7.76 -2.09 -5.03
C VAL A 240 8.56 -3.17 -5.75
N GLN A 241 8.91 -4.21 -4.99
CA GLN A 241 9.63 -5.38 -5.48
C GLN A 241 8.71 -6.61 -5.60
N ARG A 242 7.55 -6.57 -4.96
CA ARG A 242 6.58 -7.66 -4.93
C ARG A 242 5.15 -7.12 -4.87
N VAL A 243 4.26 -7.69 -5.66
CA VAL A 243 2.85 -7.27 -5.70
C VAL A 243 1.96 -8.37 -5.12
N ILE A 244 1.09 -7.98 -4.19
CA ILE A 244 -0.02 -8.79 -3.69
C ILE A 244 -1.30 -8.19 -4.27
N GLU A 245 -2.03 -8.96 -5.07
CA GLU A 245 -3.32 -8.56 -5.60
C GLU A 245 -4.46 -9.25 -4.85
N ILE A 246 -5.44 -8.49 -4.35
CA ILE A 246 -6.67 -9.03 -3.78
C ILE A 246 -7.73 -9.14 -4.89
N VAL A 247 -8.05 -10.38 -5.28
CA VAL A 247 -9.06 -10.70 -6.30
C VAL A 247 -10.09 -11.68 -5.71
N ASP A 248 -11.37 -11.35 -5.84
CA ASP A 248 -12.50 -12.14 -5.32
C ASP A 248 -12.41 -12.48 -3.81
N GLY A 249 -11.66 -11.68 -3.04
CA GLY A 249 -11.42 -11.86 -1.61
C GLY A 249 -10.23 -12.78 -1.27
N LYS A 250 -9.42 -13.18 -2.26
CA LYS A 250 -8.19 -13.98 -2.09
C LYS A 250 -6.97 -13.17 -2.51
N ALA A 251 -5.80 -13.50 -1.95
CA ALA A 251 -4.53 -12.89 -2.34
C ALA A 251 -3.84 -13.73 -3.43
N GLU A 252 -3.41 -13.06 -4.50
CA GLU A 252 -2.51 -13.59 -5.52
C GLU A 252 -1.16 -12.86 -5.47
N PHE A 253 -0.07 -13.59 -5.74
CA PHE A 253 1.29 -13.07 -5.61
C PHE A 253 2.01 -12.96 -6.95
N TYR A 254 2.82 -11.91 -7.04
CA TYR A 254 3.65 -11.59 -8.19
C TYR A 254 5.01 -11.08 -7.69
N GLU A 255 6.06 -11.86 -7.96
CA GLU A 255 7.43 -11.49 -7.63
C GLU A 255 7.98 -10.54 -8.70
N GLY A 256 8.03 -9.25 -8.39
CA GLY A 256 8.45 -8.20 -9.31
C GLY A 256 7.70 -6.90 -9.09
N ASN A 257 8.13 -5.88 -9.83
CA ASN A 257 7.52 -4.56 -9.83
C ASN A 257 6.19 -4.53 -10.61
N TYR A 258 5.56 -3.35 -10.69
CA TYR A 258 4.27 -3.18 -11.35
C TYR A 258 4.27 -3.64 -12.82
N SER A 259 5.29 -3.28 -13.60
CA SER A 259 5.42 -3.65 -15.01
C SER A 259 5.52 -5.16 -15.20
N TYR A 260 6.24 -5.85 -14.32
CA TYR A 260 6.29 -7.30 -14.31
C TYR A 260 4.92 -7.90 -13.97
N TYR A 261 4.28 -7.41 -12.91
CA TYR A 261 2.93 -7.83 -12.51
C TYR A 261 1.92 -7.77 -13.66
N VAL A 262 1.88 -6.66 -14.42
CA VAL A 262 0.94 -6.51 -15.55
C VAL A 262 1.15 -7.59 -16.61
N LYS A 263 2.42 -7.84 -17.00
CA LYS A 263 2.75 -8.87 -18.00
C LYS A 263 2.43 -10.26 -17.50
N GLU A 264 2.77 -10.55 -16.25
CA GLU A 264 2.54 -11.86 -15.65
C GLU A 264 1.05 -12.16 -15.45
N LYS A 265 0.26 -11.14 -15.08
CA LYS A 265 -1.20 -11.24 -15.01
C LYS A 265 -1.81 -11.53 -16.38
N GLU A 266 -1.34 -10.86 -17.44
CA GLU A 266 -1.77 -11.15 -18.82
C GLU A 266 -1.40 -12.59 -19.24
N ASN A 267 -0.18 -13.04 -18.95
CA ASN A 267 0.24 -14.42 -19.22
C ASN A 267 -0.63 -15.45 -18.51
N ARG A 268 -0.87 -15.26 -17.20
CA ARG A 268 -1.76 -16.13 -16.40
C ARG A 268 -3.20 -16.13 -16.94
N TYR A 269 -3.70 -14.97 -17.38
CA TYR A 269 -5.00 -14.86 -18.02
C TYR A 269 -5.08 -15.66 -19.33
N LEU A 270 -4.10 -15.49 -20.22
CA LEU A 270 -4.06 -16.20 -21.51
C LEU A 270 -3.95 -17.71 -21.32
N GLN A 271 -3.14 -18.16 -20.35
CA GLN A 271 -3.03 -19.58 -20.00
C GLN A 271 -4.36 -20.14 -19.48
N LYS A 272 -5.02 -19.45 -18.53
CA LYS A 272 -6.35 -19.83 -18.03
C LYS A 272 -7.38 -19.87 -19.16
N LEU A 273 -7.35 -18.91 -20.08
CA LEU A 273 -8.26 -18.85 -21.22
C LEU A 273 -8.04 -20.01 -22.19
N GLN A 274 -6.78 -20.32 -22.50
CA GLN A 274 -6.44 -21.44 -23.37
C GLN A 274 -6.88 -22.79 -22.77
N GLN A 275 -6.66 -22.99 -21.47
CA GLN A 275 -7.12 -24.18 -20.75
C GLN A 275 -8.65 -24.28 -20.79
N TYR A 276 -9.35 -23.19 -20.50
CA TYR A 276 -10.80 -23.12 -20.59
C TYR A 276 -11.30 -23.48 -22.00
N GLU A 277 -10.71 -22.92 -23.06
CA GLU A 277 -11.09 -23.23 -24.43
C GLU A 277 -10.83 -24.69 -24.83
N GLN A 278 -9.70 -25.28 -24.40
CA GLN A 278 -9.40 -26.69 -24.62
C GLN A 278 -10.41 -27.59 -23.91
N GLU A 279 -10.76 -27.24 -22.66
CA GLU A 279 -11.75 -27.97 -21.88
C GLU A 279 -13.14 -27.89 -22.50
N GLN A 280 -13.57 -26.70 -22.95
CA GLN A 280 -14.85 -26.52 -23.64
C GLN A 280 -14.90 -27.30 -24.97
N LYS A 281 -13.81 -27.31 -25.75
CA LYS A 281 -13.70 -28.12 -26.98
C LYS A 281 -13.85 -29.61 -26.66
N LYS A 282 -13.20 -30.10 -25.61
CA LYS A 282 -13.28 -31.49 -25.17
C LYS A 282 -14.69 -31.86 -24.69
N ILE A 283 -15.32 -31.00 -23.89
CA ILE A 283 -16.71 -31.18 -23.44
C ILE A 283 -17.65 -31.26 -24.66
N LYS A 284 -17.49 -30.35 -25.64
CA LYS A 284 -18.28 -30.35 -26.87
C LYS A 284 -18.12 -31.67 -27.66
N GLN A 285 -16.89 -32.16 -27.82
CA GLN A 285 -16.62 -33.43 -28.51
C GLN A 285 -17.25 -34.63 -27.78
N LEU A 286 -17.18 -34.67 -26.45
CA LEU A 286 -17.79 -35.74 -25.65
C LEU A 286 -19.33 -35.71 -25.75
N LEU A 287 -19.95 -34.53 -25.73
CA LEU A 287 -21.39 -34.37 -25.94
C LEU A 287 -21.82 -34.83 -27.34
N GLU A 288 -21.08 -34.47 -28.39
CA GLU A 288 -21.34 -34.94 -29.75
C GLU A 288 -21.21 -36.46 -29.86
N THR A 289 -20.21 -37.04 -29.21
CA THR A 289 -20.02 -38.49 -29.15
C THR A 289 -21.16 -39.18 -28.43
N SER A 290 -21.59 -38.66 -27.26
CA SER A 290 -22.76 -39.18 -26.53
C SER A 290 -24.01 -39.15 -27.41
N ARG A 291 -24.29 -38.01 -28.07
CA ARG A 291 -25.44 -37.87 -28.98
C ARG A 291 -25.43 -38.89 -30.11
N ARG A 292 -24.27 -39.09 -30.77
CA ARG A 292 -24.14 -40.10 -31.83
C ARG A 292 -24.34 -41.52 -31.29
N MET A 293 -23.81 -41.82 -30.10
CA MET A 293 -24.01 -43.11 -29.46
C MET A 293 -25.49 -43.35 -29.11
N HIS A 294 -26.22 -42.34 -28.65
CA HIS A 294 -27.67 -42.44 -28.45
C HIS A 294 -28.40 -42.73 -29.77
N GLN A 295 -28.07 -42.02 -30.85
CA GLN A 295 -28.68 -42.24 -32.17
C GLN A 295 -28.43 -43.65 -32.70
N TRP A 296 -27.20 -44.16 -32.61
CA TRP A 296 -26.86 -45.52 -33.02
C TRP A 296 -27.48 -46.58 -32.11
N ALA A 297 -27.56 -46.32 -30.81
CA ALA A 297 -28.19 -47.23 -29.86
C ALA A 297 -29.69 -47.38 -30.13
N SER A 298 -30.39 -46.29 -30.48
CA SER A 298 -31.80 -46.33 -30.85
C SER A 298 -32.04 -46.94 -32.24
N ALA A 299 -31.15 -46.72 -33.21
CA ALA A 299 -31.26 -47.31 -34.54
C ALA A 299 -30.95 -48.82 -34.58
N ALA A 300 -30.08 -49.31 -33.69
CA ALA A 300 -29.64 -50.70 -33.63
C ALA A 300 -30.20 -51.48 -32.41
N ASP A 301 -31.14 -50.89 -31.67
CA ASP A 301 -31.74 -51.41 -30.42
C ASP A 301 -30.71 -52.03 -29.46
N ASN A 302 -29.66 -51.27 -29.13
CA ASN A 302 -28.52 -51.76 -28.35
C ASN A 302 -28.43 -51.06 -26.96
N PRO A 303 -28.93 -51.70 -25.89
CA PRO A 303 -28.91 -51.15 -24.53
C PRO A 303 -27.51 -50.90 -23.95
N SER A 304 -26.49 -51.60 -24.44
CA SER A 304 -25.11 -51.40 -23.99
C SER A 304 -24.55 -50.06 -24.48
N LEU A 305 -24.91 -49.63 -25.69
CA LEU A 305 -24.48 -48.33 -26.22
C LEU A 305 -25.17 -47.17 -25.50
N HIS A 306 -26.46 -47.29 -25.14
CA HIS A 306 -27.13 -46.32 -24.29
C HIS A 306 -26.43 -46.15 -22.94
N ARG A 307 -26.05 -47.25 -22.27
CA ARG A 307 -25.31 -47.18 -21.00
C ARG A 307 -23.95 -46.47 -21.14
N ARG A 308 -23.24 -46.66 -22.25
CA ARG A 308 -21.97 -45.98 -22.52
C ARG A 308 -22.16 -44.47 -22.74
N ALA A 309 -23.22 -44.07 -23.46
CA ALA A 309 -23.54 -42.66 -23.67
C ALA A 309 -23.86 -41.95 -22.33
N PHE A 310 -24.72 -42.54 -21.50
CA PHE A 310 -25.00 -42.02 -20.16
C PHE A 310 -23.76 -41.96 -19.25
N ALA A 311 -22.82 -42.90 -19.39
CA ALA A 311 -21.57 -42.86 -18.64
C ALA A 311 -20.68 -41.68 -19.04
N ILE A 312 -20.68 -41.29 -20.32
CA ILE A 312 -19.96 -40.10 -20.81
C ILE A 312 -20.60 -38.82 -20.24
N GLU A 313 -21.93 -38.75 -20.18
CA GLU A 313 -22.65 -37.60 -19.62
C GLU A 313 -22.39 -37.44 -18.12
N LYS A 314 -22.51 -38.52 -17.34
CA LYS A 314 -22.13 -38.50 -15.92
C LYS A 314 -20.67 -38.12 -15.70
N ARG A 315 -19.78 -38.47 -16.63
CA ARG A 315 -18.37 -38.06 -16.57
C ARG A 315 -18.25 -36.55 -16.77
N ILE A 316 -18.96 -35.96 -17.75
CA ILE A 316 -18.97 -34.52 -18.00
C ILE A 316 -19.53 -33.74 -16.80
N GLU A 317 -20.58 -34.25 -16.14
CA GLU A 317 -21.16 -33.62 -14.94
C GLU A 317 -20.18 -33.57 -13.77
N ARG A 318 -19.30 -34.57 -13.65
CA ARG A 318 -18.29 -34.68 -12.61
C ARG A 318 -16.96 -34.01 -12.95
N MET A 319 -16.78 -33.52 -14.18
CA MET A 319 -15.58 -32.75 -14.52
C MET A 319 -15.61 -31.42 -13.77
N GLU A 320 -14.53 -31.10 -13.07
CA GLU A 320 -14.29 -29.75 -12.57
C GLU A 320 -14.18 -28.82 -13.77
N LYS A 321 -15.15 -27.90 -13.92
CA LYS A 321 -15.14 -26.95 -15.02
C LYS A 321 -14.34 -25.74 -14.60
N THR A 322 -13.31 -25.40 -15.36
CA THR A 322 -12.67 -24.09 -15.18
C THR A 322 -13.69 -22.99 -15.45
N GLU A 323 -13.77 -22.02 -14.55
CA GLU A 323 -14.57 -20.82 -14.79
C GLU A 323 -13.94 -20.00 -15.93
N LYS A 324 -14.77 -19.39 -16.76
CA LYS A 324 -14.28 -18.52 -17.82
C LYS A 324 -13.52 -17.35 -17.17
N PRO A 325 -12.23 -17.13 -17.50
CA PRO A 325 -11.48 -16.04 -16.90
C PRO A 325 -12.11 -14.71 -17.29
N ARG A 326 -12.38 -13.87 -16.29
CA ARG A 326 -12.99 -12.55 -16.48
C ARG A 326 -11.89 -11.58 -16.90
N THR A 327 -12.16 -10.78 -17.92
CA THR A 327 -11.37 -9.58 -18.19
C THR A 327 -11.90 -8.45 -17.30
N GLU A 328 -11.02 -7.67 -16.69
CA GLU A 328 -11.43 -6.40 -16.09
C GLU A 328 -12.16 -5.59 -17.16
N LYS A 329 -13.35 -5.08 -16.81
CA LYS A 329 -14.12 -4.28 -17.74
C LYS A 329 -13.32 -3.02 -18.04
N ASN A 330 -12.77 -2.91 -19.24
CA ASN A 330 -12.31 -1.62 -19.75
C ASN A 330 -13.46 -0.63 -19.61
N ILE A 331 -13.32 0.33 -18.69
CA ILE A 331 -14.31 1.39 -18.51
C ILE A 331 -14.28 2.20 -19.81
N LYS A 332 -15.25 1.96 -20.68
CA LYS A 332 -15.50 2.82 -21.83
C LYS A 332 -16.15 4.10 -21.32
N ILE A 333 -15.33 5.03 -20.84
CA ILE A 333 -15.81 6.37 -20.46
C ILE A 333 -16.13 7.12 -21.75
N GLY A 334 -17.40 7.06 -22.15
CA GLY A 334 -17.93 7.87 -23.23
C GLY A 334 -18.27 9.26 -22.71
N PHE A 335 -17.36 10.22 -22.89
CA PHE A 335 -17.70 11.62 -22.65
C PHE A 335 -18.68 12.08 -23.72
N LYS A 336 -19.89 12.49 -23.33
CA LYS A 336 -20.80 13.21 -24.23
C LYS A 336 -20.18 14.58 -24.52
N GLY A 337 -19.40 14.67 -25.60
CA GLY A 337 -18.85 15.93 -26.06
C GLY A 337 -19.97 16.87 -26.51
N ILE A 338 -20.04 18.07 -25.94
CA ILE A 338 -20.85 19.16 -26.47
C ILE A 338 -20.19 19.59 -27.78
N LYS A 339 -20.95 19.61 -28.89
CA LYS A 339 -20.43 20.10 -30.17
C LYS A 339 -20.29 21.62 -30.11
N PHE A 340 -19.07 22.11 -29.92
CA PHE A 340 -18.75 23.52 -30.12
C PHE A 340 -18.70 23.83 -31.63
N GLY A 341 -19.48 24.83 -32.05
CA GLY A 341 -19.58 25.29 -33.43
C GLY A 341 -18.47 26.25 -33.87
N GLY A 342 -17.74 26.86 -32.92
CA GLY A 342 -16.62 27.77 -33.18
C GLY A 342 -15.25 27.09 -33.19
N LYS A 343 -14.26 27.73 -33.83
CA LYS A 343 -12.84 27.35 -33.75
C LYS A 343 -12.21 27.70 -32.40
N GLU A 344 -12.64 28.81 -31.80
CA GLU A 344 -12.20 29.26 -30.47
C GLU A 344 -13.16 28.74 -29.41
N VAL A 345 -12.63 28.06 -28.39
CA VAL A 345 -13.42 27.44 -27.31
C VAL A 345 -13.29 28.23 -26.02
N ILE A 346 -12.08 28.64 -25.64
CA ILE A 346 -11.82 29.47 -24.45
C ILE A 346 -10.84 30.58 -24.82
N THR A 347 -11.14 31.81 -24.43
CA THR A 347 -10.23 32.95 -24.59
C THR A 347 -10.12 33.68 -23.25
N LEU A 348 -8.98 33.55 -22.59
CA LEU A 348 -8.59 34.32 -21.42
C LEU A 348 -7.77 35.53 -21.90
N LYS A 349 -8.10 36.73 -21.43
CA LYS A 349 -7.35 37.96 -21.73
C LYS A 349 -7.07 38.69 -20.43
N GLY A 350 -5.79 38.79 -20.09
CA GLY A 350 -5.29 39.51 -18.93
C GLY A 350 -5.97 39.15 -17.61
N ILE A 351 -6.25 37.86 -17.40
CA ILE A 351 -6.93 37.43 -16.18
C ILE A 351 -5.97 37.51 -15.02
N SER A 352 -6.40 38.17 -13.96
CA SER A 352 -5.70 38.22 -12.68
C SER A 352 -6.64 37.81 -11.55
N LYS A 353 -6.13 37.02 -10.60
CA LYS A 353 -6.87 36.57 -9.43
C LYS A 353 -5.95 36.54 -8.22
N SER A 354 -6.41 37.17 -7.14
CA SER A 354 -5.73 37.19 -5.84
C SER A 354 -6.68 36.72 -4.74
N TYR A 355 -6.14 36.02 -3.75
CA TYR A 355 -6.81 35.74 -2.48
C TYR A 355 -6.02 36.40 -1.36
N ASN A 356 -6.66 37.33 -0.65
CA ASN A 356 -6.01 38.19 0.34
C ASN A 356 -4.78 38.89 -0.28
N SER A 357 -3.61 38.73 0.32
CA SER A 357 -2.33 39.28 -0.16
C SER A 357 -1.60 38.39 -1.19
N ARG A 358 -2.13 37.21 -1.53
CA ARG A 358 -1.47 36.28 -2.46
C ARG A 358 -2.10 36.37 -3.85
N CYS A 359 -1.34 36.90 -4.81
CA CYS A 359 -1.68 36.79 -6.23
C CYS A 359 -1.52 35.33 -6.67
N ILE A 360 -2.58 34.73 -7.21
CA ILE A 360 -2.60 33.34 -7.70
C ILE A 360 -2.44 33.31 -9.23
N ILE A 361 -3.10 34.24 -9.92
CA ILE A 361 -3.05 34.38 -11.37
C ILE A 361 -2.71 35.85 -11.64
N ASN A 362 -1.69 36.11 -12.46
CA ASN A 362 -1.30 37.47 -12.84
C ASN A 362 -1.25 37.58 -14.36
N ASP A 363 -2.12 38.42 -14.91
CA ASP A 363 -2.19 38.81 -16.32
C ASP A 363 -2.10 37.64 -17.33
N ILE A 364 -2.79 36.53 -17.06
CA ILE A 364 -2.75 35.37 -17.95
C ILE A 364 -3.68 35.60 -19.14
N SER A 365 -3.10 35.52 -20.34
CA SER A 365 -3.81 35.47 -21.61
C SER A 365 -3.60 34.12 -22.27
N LEU A 366 -4.68 33.38 -22.53
CA LEU A 366 -4.67 32.03 -23.08
C LEU A 366 -5.77 31.91 -24.12
N LYS A 367 -5.44 31.33 -25.27
CA LYS A 367 -6.41 31.00 -26.31
C LYS A 367 -6.42 29.49 -26.50
N VAL A 368 -7.60 28.88 -26.34
CA VAL A 368 -7.82 27.44 -26.50
C VAL A 368 -8.71 27.22 -27.71
N GLU A 369 -8.19 26.48 -28.68
CA GLU A 369 -8.88 26.15 -29.92
C GLU A 369 -9.47 24.74 -29.87
N LYS A 370 -10.35 24.46 -30.83
CA LYS A 370 -11.03 23.18 -30.92
C LYS A 370 -10.05 22.06 -31.25
N GLY A 371 -9.92 21.11 -30.32
CA GLY A 371 -9.04 19.94 -30.46
C GLY A 371 -7.81 19.99 -29.56
N ASP A 372 -7.55 21.14 -28.92
CA ASP A 372 -6.44 21.29 -27.98
C ASP A 372 -6.60 20.35 -26.79
N ARG A 373 -5.46 19.78 -26.37
CA ARG A 373 -5.32 19.02 -25.13
C ARG A 373 -4.36 19.80 -24.24
N ILE A 374 -4.89 20.40 -23.19
CA ILE A 374 -4.14 21.25 -22.28
C ILE A 374 -4.02 20.51 -20.95
N ALA A 375 -2.80 20.37 -20.46
CA ALA A 375 -2.51 19.99 -19.08
C ALA A 375 -2.17 21.27 -18.31
N LEU A 376 -2.83 21.49 -17.17
CA LEU A 376 -2.62 22.65 -16.29
C LEU A 376 -1.96 22.20 -14.99
#